data_AF-A0A1I5U5V7-F1
#
_entry.id   AF-A0A1I5U5V7-F1
#
_cell.length_a   1.000
_cell.length_b   1.000
_cell.length_c   1.000
_cell.angle_alpha   90.00
_cell.angle_beta   90.00
_cell.angle_gamma   90.00
#
_symmetry.space_group_name_H-M   'P 1'
#
loop_
_entity.id
_entity.type
_entity.pdbx_description
1 polymer ?
#
loop_
_entity_poly.entity_id
_entity_poly.type
_entity_poly.pdbx_seq_one_letter_code
_entity_poly.pdbx_strand_id
1 'polypeptide(L)'
;MKLNTTKGLTFVEILVATAIIALVAEMLLTVFGFSFKHNREAEATLEATFIAQRKMEMLQGMDALSAYNEGRKGIRQKFMEKYVEVTCRPYLPDDCHVFDVVVKNEEGRDGILYAAPPDNADVFLIEGWTDDIFLEISIFGNRYEIISPDSPDKKAVTGWLPGDTEKVVVMINGVEYSLDKGILIDISSAGRDVEARVYDTNNNSSLINVEGTGVIVKRYTNYSYRDYSTVRAQVKVFDTQDDARPKAVFESILQLKN
;
A
#
# COMPACT_ATOMS: atom_id res chain seq x y z
N MET A 1 24.54 76.75 28.81
CA MET A 1 23.76 75.71 29.52
C MET A 1 22.31 76.19 29.62
N LYS A 2 21.50 75.92 28.59
CA LYS A 2 20.07 76.27 28.59
C LYS A 2 19.30 75.02 29.00
N LEU A 3 18.65 75.10 30.16
CA LEU A 3 17.77 74.06 30.69
C LEU A 3 16.59 73.84 29.74
N ASN A 4 16.37 72.57 29.43
CA ASN A 4 15.25 71.98 28.72
C ASN A 4 13.93 72.67 29.07
N THR A 5 13.27 73.26 28.07
CA THR A 5 11.81 73.40 28.11
C THR A 5 11.22 72.05 27.75
N THR A 6 10.93 71.24 28.77
CA THR A 6 10.01 70.10 28.66
C THR A 6 8.62 70.65 28.34
N LYS A 7 8.33 70.85 27.05
CA LYS A 7 6.95 71.01 26.59
C LYS A 7 6.22 69.71 26.95
N GLY A 8 5.33 69.78 27.92
CA GLY A 8 4.49 68.64 28.29
C GLY A 8 3.66 68.21 27.08
N LEU A 9 3.53 66.90 26.91
CA LEU A 9 2.63 66.28 25.92
C LEU A 9 1.22 66.86 26.11
N THR A 10 0.66 67.40 25.03
CA THR A 10 -0.73 67.83 25.03
C THR A 10 -1.65 66.60 25.10
N PHE A 11 -2.84 66.76 25.70
CA PHE A 11 -3.81 65.66 25.84
C PHE A 11 -4.16 65.00 24.50
N VAL A 12 -4.16 65.79 23.42
CA VAL A 12 -4.40 65.32 22.04
C VAL A 12 -3.28 64.39 21.58
N GLU A 13 -2.02 64.73 21.82
CA GLU A 13 -0.88 63.89 21.44
C GLU A 13 -0.88 62.56 22.21
N ILE A 14 -1.30 62.56 23.48
CA ILE A 14 -1.47 61.32 24.27
C ILE A 14 -2.56 60.45 23.64
N LEU A 15 -3.71 61.03 23.30
CA LEU A 15 -4.83 60.31 22.67
C LEU A 15 -4.44 59.70 21.33
N VAL A 16 -3.74 60.47 20.48
CA VAL A 16 -3.25 60.00 19.18
C VAL A 16 -2.20 58.91 19.37
N ALA A 17 -1.27 59.06 20.30
CA ALA A 17 -0.26 58.03 20.59
C ALA A 17 -0.91 56.73 21.10
N THR A 18 -1.89 56.79 21.99
CA THR A 18 -2.64 55.62 22.46
C THR A 18 -3.40 54.94 21.32
N ALA A 19 -4.04 55.71 20.44
CA ALA A 19 -4.73 55.17 19.27
C ALA A 19 -3.77 54.45 18.31
N ILE A 20 -2.59 55.02 18.06
CA ILE A 20 -1.55 54.39 17.24
C ILE A 20 -1.06 53.09 17.90
N ILE A 21 -0.80 53.10 19.21
CA ILE A 21 -0.36 51.90 19.94
C ILE A 21 -1.44 50.81 19.88
N ALA A 22 -2.72 51.15 20.05
CA ALA A 22 -3.82 50.21 19.98
C ALA A 22 -3.91 49.54 18.58
N LEU A 23 -3.79 50.34 17.51
CA LEU A 23 -3.77 49.82 16.14
C LEU A 23 -2.59 48.88 15.88
N VAL A 24 -1.40 49.24 16.38
CA VAL A 24 -0.21 48.38 16.27
C VAL A 24 -0.38 47.09 17.08
N ALA A 25 -0.95 47.17 18.28
CA ALA A 25 -1.20 45.99 19.12
C ALA A 25 -2.17 45.01 18.46
N GLU A 26 -3.23 45.49 17.82
CA GLU A 26 -4.19 44.66 17.08
C GLU A 26 -3.52 43.94 15.88
N MET A 27 -2.71 44.66 15.10
CA MET A 27 -1.91 44.07 14.03
C MET A 27 -0.95 43.00 14.55
N LEU A 28 -0.29 43.23 15.68
CA LEU A 28 0.60 42.23 16.28
C LEU A 28 -0.18 40.99 16.75
N LEU A 29 -1.32 41.17 17.43
CA LEU A 29 -2.15 40.05 17.90
C LEU A 29 -2.62 39.15 16.76
N THR A 30 -3.03 39.73 15.64
CA THR A 30 -3.43 38.95 14.46
C THR A 30 -2.25 38.16 13.88
N VAL A 31 -1.07 38.79 13.74
CA VAL A 31 0.15 38.10 13.28
C VAL A 31 0.57 36.96 14.22
N PHE A 32 0.51 37.18 15.53
CA PHE A 32 0.78 36.11 16.52
C PHE A 32 -0.25 34.98 16.43
N GLY A 33 -1.53 35.31 16.26
CA GLY A 33 -2.59 34.32 16.06
C GLY A 33 -2.38 33.45 14.82
N PHE A 34 -2.02 34.07 13.68
CA PHE A 34 -1.67 33.34 12.46
C PHE A 34 -0.44 32.46 12.65
N SER A 35 0.61 32.98 13.30
CA SER A 35 1.85 32.23 13.55
C SER A 35 1.60 31.03 14.47
N PHE A 36 0.81 31.19 15.52
CA PHE A 36 0.47 30.12 16.45
C PHE A 36 -0.34 29.01 15.76
N LYS A 37 -1.34 29.40 14.95
CA LYS A 37 -2.13 28.44 14.18
C LYS A 37 -1.25 27.67 13.20
N HIS A 38 -0.38 28.36 12.46
CA HIS A 38 0.52 27.73 11.51
C HIS A 38 1.52 26.79 12.18
N ASN A 39 2.08 27.19 13.32
CA ASN A 39 2.99 26.33 14.09
C ASN A 39 2.31 25.04 14.57
N ARG A 40 1.06 25.12 15.07
CA ARG A 40 0.30 23.91 15.47
C ARG A 40 -0.01 23.00 14.28
N GLU A 41 -0.35 23.57 13.13
CA GLU A 41 -0.59 22.79 11.91
C GLU A 41 0.69 22.11 11.41
N ALA A 42 1.82 22.82 11.46
CA ALA A 42 3.12 22.27 11.12
C ALA A 42 3.55 21.15 12.07
N GLU A 43 3.38 21.34 13.38
CA GLU A 43 3.65 20.33 14.40
C GLU A 43 2.82 19.06 14.18
N ALA A 44 1.51 19.20 13.97
CA ALA A 44 0.63 18.06 13.70
C ALA A 44 1.01 17.31 12.40
N THR A 45 1.45 18.05 11.38
CA THR A 45 1.90 17.46 10.10
C THR A 45 3.23 16.70 10.27
N LEU A 46 4.17 17.25 11.04
CA LEU A 46 5.43 16.58 11.37
C LEU A 46 5.20 15.30 12.16
N GLU A 47 4.34 15.36 13.19
CA GLU A 47 3.95 14.18 13.97
C GLU A 47 3.33 13.09 13.07
N ALA A 48 2.38 13.46 12.22
CA ALA A 48 1.76 12.54 11.28
C ALA A 48 2.78 11.92 10.30
N THR A 49 3.79 12.71 9.88
CA THR A 49 4.87 12.23 9.01
C THR A 49 5.74 11.19 9.72
N PHE A 50 6.13 11.42 10.98
CA PHE A 50 6.89 10.44 11.76
C PHE A 50 6.11 9.14 11.97
N ILE A 51 4.80 9.24 12.21
CA ILE A 51 3.93 8.07 12.33
C ILE A 51 3.88 7.30 11.00
N ALA A 52 3.73 8.00 9.88
CA ALA A 52 3.72 7.38 8.55
C ALA A 52 5.04 6.65 8.26
N GLN A 53 6.17 7.30 8.53
CA GLN A 53 7.51 6.72 8.36
C GLN A 53 7.71 5.47 9.23
N ARG A 54 7.38 5.56 10.52
CA ARG A 54 7.49 4.41 11.43
C ARG A 54 6.65 3.23 10.96
N LYS A 55 5.42 3.49 10.47
CA LYS A 55 4.57 2.42 9.93
C LYS A 55 5.16 1.84 8.65
N MET A 56 5.75 2.66 7.78
CA MET A 56 6.45 2.20 6.58
C MET A 56 7.67 1.31 6.92
N GLU A 57 8.46 1.69 7.93
CA GLU A 57 9.58 0.88 8.42
C GLU A 57 9.10 -0.48 8.97
N MET A 58 7.95 -0.51 9.66
CA MET A 58 7.34 -1.77 10.10
C MET A 58 6.95 -2.64 8.90
N LEU A 59 6.33 -2.07 7.86
CA LEU A 59 5.97 -2.80 6.64
C LEU A 59 7.21 -3.37 5.93
N GLN A 60 8.31 -2.63 5.90
CA GLN A 60 9.57 -3.09 5.33
C GLN A 60 10.18 -4.28 6.07
N GLY A 61 9.85 -4.46 7.35
CA GLY A 61 10.27 -5.61 8.16
C GLY A 61 9.37 -6.84 8.05
N MET A 62 8.26 -6.77 7.30
CA MET A 62 7.31 -7.88 7.13
C MET A 62 7.64 -8.73 5.90
N ASP A 63 7.13 -9.96 5.87
CA ASP A 63 6.97 -10.72 4.63
C ASP A 63 5.79 -10.16 3.80
N ALA A 64 5.76 -10.52 2.52
CA ALA A 64 4.80 -10.01 1.55
C ALA A 64 3.36 -10.37 1.92
N LEU A 65 3.11 -11.61 2.34
CA LEU A 65 1.78 -12.07 2.75
C LEU A 65 1.27 -11.26 3.96
N SER A 66 2.10 -11.09 4.98
CA SER A 66 1.79 -10.24 6.15
C SER A 66 1.51 -8.79 5.76
N ALA A 67 2.30 -8.22 4.85
CA ALA A 67 2.11 -6.84 4.38
C ALA A 67 0.81 -6.67 3.57
N TYR A 68 0.45 -7.63 2.72
CA TYR A 68 -0.84 -7.62 2.02
C TYR A 68 -2.02 -7.74 3.00
N ASN A 69 -1.90 -8.60 4.01
CA ASN A 69 -2.90 -8.73 5.07
C ASN A 69 -3.06 -7.46 5.91
N GLU A 70 -1.95 -6.79 6.24
CA GLU A 70 -1.94 -5.51 6.96
C GLU A 70 -2.61 -4.40 6.13
N GLY A 71 -2.37 -4.37 4.81
CA GLY A 71 -2.95 -3.40 3.90
C GLY A 71 -4.40 -3.68 3.50
N ARG A 72 -4.97 -4.82 3.88
CA ARG A 72 -6.25 -5.33 3.37
C ARG A 72 -7.37 -4.28 3.50
N LYS A 73 -8.03 -3.97 2.38
CA LYS A 73 -9.18 -3.05 2.29
C LYS A 73 -8.94 -1.61 2.77
N GLY A 74 -7.71 -1.22 3.08
CA GLY A 74 -7.45 0.15 3.55
C GLY A 74 -8.24 0.49 4.82
N ILE A 75 -8.31 -0.42 5.79
CA ILE A 75 -9.04 -0.16 7.02
C ILE A 75 -8.22 0.81 7.89
N ARG A 76 -8.86 1.90 8.35
CA ARG A 76 -8.26 2.81 9.32
C ARG A 76 -8.17 2.15 10.69
N GLN A 77 -6.97 2.10 11.23
CA GLN A 77 -6.70 1.54 12.55
C GLN A 77 -6.04 2.61 13.44
N LYS A 78 -6.34 2.59 14.74
CA LYS A 78 -5.64 3.46 15.68
C LYS A 78 -4.20 2.98 15.81
N PHE A 79 -3.24 3.85 15.57
CA PHE A 79 -1.82 3.58 15.74
C PHE A 79 -1.18 4.80 16.41
N MET A 80 -0.67 4.60 17.62
CA MET A 80 -0.33 5.69 18.54
C MET A 80 -1.57 6.57 18.79
N GLU A 81 -1.45 7.89 18.73
CA GLU A 81 -2.56 8.83 18.95
C GLU A 81 -3.28 9.26 17.66
N LYS A 82 -3.02 8.59 16.53
CA LYS A 82 -3.60 8.90 15.21
C LYS A 82 -4.29 7.68 14.60
N TYR A 83 -4.98 7.90 13.50
CA TYR A 83 -5.54 6.84 12.67
C TYR A 83 -4.70 6.65 11.43
N VAL A 84 -4.39 5.40 11.10
CA VAL A 84 -3.54 5.04 9.98
C VAL A 84 -4.29 4.09 9.06
N GLU A 85 -4.26 4.39 7.77
CA GLU A 85 -4.74 3.55 6.68
C GLU A 85 -3.54 3.05 5.90
N VAL A 86 -3.41 1.74 5.77
CA VAL A 86 -2.36 1.10 4.99
C VAL A 86 -2.98 0.48 3.75
N THR A 87 -2.31 0.60 2.61
CA THR A 87 -2.66 -0.11 1.38
C THR A 87 -1.39 -0.72 0.82
N CYS A 88 -1.41 -2.03 0.55
CA CYS A 88 -0.30 -2.78 -0.01
C CYS A 88 -0.80 -3.47 -1.27
N ARG A 89 -0.23 -3.15 -2.43
CA ARG A 89 -0.64 -3.71 -3.72
C ARG A 89 0.56 -4.30 -4.45
N PRO A 90 0.39 -5.39 -5.22
CA PRO A 90 1.40 -5.84 -6.15
C PRO A 90 1.88 -4.69 -7.03
N TYR A 91 3.19 -4.63 -7.29
CA TYR A 91 3.79 -3.60 -8.10
C TYR A 91 4.73 -4.17 -9.16
N LEU A 92 4.58 -3.65 -10.37
CA LEU A 92 5.53 -3.80 -11.45
C LEU A 92 5.76 -2.40 -12.05
N PRO A 93 6.98 -2.06 -12.49
CA PRO A 93 7.25 -0.76 -13.09
C PRO A 93 6.52 -0.49 -14.42
N ASP A 94 5.98 -1.54 -15.05
CA ASP A 94 5.22 -1.46 -16.31
C ASP A 94 3.81 -0.90 -16.05
N ASP A 95 3.23 -0.17 -17.01
CA ASP A 95 1.83 0.30 -16.97
C ASP A 95 0.87 -0.90 -17.12
N CYS A 96 0.63 -1.59 -16.01
CA CYS A 96 -0.16 -2.81 -15.95
C CYS A 96 -0.80 -3.05 -14.57
N HIS A 97 -1.84 -3.88 -14.57
CA HIS A 97 -2.46 -4.40 -13.36
C HIS A 97 -1.82 -5.73 -12.98
N VAL A 98 -1.25 -5.80 -11.78
CA VAL A 98 -0.45 -6.96 -11.36
C VAL A 98 -1.23 -7.82 -10.37
N PHE A 99 -1.33 -9.10 -10.68
CA PHE A 99 -1.63 -10.14 -9.70
C PHE A 99 -0.31 -10.75 -9.25
N ASP A 100 -0.14 -10.93 -7.95
CA ASP A 100 1.03 -11.56 -7.38
C ASP A 100 0.63 -12.89 -6.76
N VAL A 101 1.07 -13.98 -7.37
CA VAL A 101 0.79 -15.35 -6.97
C VAL A 101 2.09 -15.94 -6.47
N VAL A 102 2.10 -16.39 -5.22
CA VAL A 102 3.28 -17.01 -4.60
C VAL A 102 2.93 -18.43 -4.21
N VAL A 103 3.82 -19.34 -4.56
CA VAL A 103 3.77 -20.72 -4.14
C VAL A 103 5.08 -21.07 -3.44
N LYS A 104 4.98 -21.52 -2.20
CA LYS A 104 6.12 -21.90 -1.35
C LYS A 104 5.72 -23.05 -0.44
N ASN A 105 6.63 -23.50 0.41
CA ASN A 105 6.34 -24.48 1.44
C ASN A 105 7.09 -24.16 2.73
N GLU A 106 6.45 -24.44 3.86
CA GLU A 106 7.10 -24.33 5.17
C GLU A 106 7.97 -25.56 5.43
N GLU A 107 9.29 -25.36 5.46
CA GLU A 107 10.27 -26.38 5.85
C GLU A 107 10.10 -27.76 5.16
N GLY A 108 9.62 -27.77 3.91
CA GLY A 108 9.43 -29.02 3.16
C GLY A 108 8.20 -29.86 3.53
N ARG A 109 7.28 -29.35 4.34
CA ARG A 109 6.13 -30.13 4.84
C ARG A 109 4.82 -29.73 4.19
N ASP A 110 4.46 -28.47 4.35
CA ASP A 110 3.12 -27.99 3.98
C ASP A 110 3.22 -26.92 2.89
N GLY A 111 2.38 -27.05 1.87
CA GLY A 111 2.30 -26.08 0.79
C GLY A 111 1.57 -24.82 1.23
N ILE A 112 2.06 -23.67 0.77
CA ILE A 112 1.41 -22.37 0.90
C ILE A 112 1.27 -21.79 -0.49
N LEU A 113 0.03 -21.46 -0.85
CA LEU A 113 -0.30 -20.71 -2.06
C LEU A 113 -1.09 -19.48 -1.65
N TYR A 114 -0.65 -18.30 -2.09
CA TYR A 114 -1.45 -17.09 -1.98
C TYR A 114 -1.46 -16.27 -3.27
N ALA A 115 -2.54 -15.53 -3.48
CA ALA A 115 -2.69 -14.62 -4.59
C ALA A 115 -3.21 -13.26 -4.12
N ALA A 116 -2.44 -12.20 -4.37
CA ALA A 116 -2.79 -10.82 -4.10
C ALA A 116 -3.24 -10.14 -5.41
N PRO A 117 -4.45 -9.59 -5.47
CA PRO A 117 -4.96 -8.86 -6.63
C PRO A 117 -4.47 -7.40 -6.64
N PRO A 118 -4.56 -6.71 -7.79
CA PRO A 118 -4.06 -5.34 -7.97
C PRO A 118 -4.82 -4.28 -7.15
N ASP A 119 -6.09 -4.53 -6.81
CA ASP A 119 -6.93 -3.59 -6.06
C ASP A 119 -6.77 -3.70 -4.52
N ASN A 120 -6.07 -4.75 -4.05
CA ASN A 120 -5.91 -5.06 -2.63
C ASN A 120 -7.27 -5.23 -1.89
N ALA A 121 -8.27 -5.77 -2.58
CA ALA A 121 -9.57 -6.09 -1.98
C ALA A 121 -9.45 -7.20 -0.92
N ASP A 122 -8.70 -8.25 -1.23
CA ASP A 122 -8.43 -9.38 -0.35
C ASP A 122 -7.26 -10.22 -0.85
N VAL A 123 -6.64 -11.02 0.02
CA VAL A 123 -5.64 -12.02 -0.38
C VAL A 123 -6.30 -13.39 -0.40
N PHE A 124 -6.14 -14.11 -1.50
CA PHE A 124 -6.53 -15.52 -1.56
C PHE A 124 -5.42 -16.36 -0.93
N LEU A 125 -5.74 -17.29 -0.03
CA LEU A 125 -4.77 -18.06 0.73
C LEU A 125 -5.21 -19.52 0.86
N ILE A 126 -4.29 -20.45 0.59
CA ILE A 126 -4.41 -21.88 0.85
C ILE A 126 -3.13 -22.33 1.55
N GLU A 127 -3.30 -22.93 2.72
CA GLU A 127 -2.20 -23.41 3.58
C GLU A 127 -2.43 -24.89 3.91
N GLY A 128 -1.35 -25.61 4.23
CA GLY A 128 -1.46 -26.97 4.75
C GLY A 128 -1.90 -28.00 3.72
N TRP A 129 -1.75 -27.71 2.42
CA TRP A 129 -2.14 -28.65 1.37
C TRP A 129 -1.04 -29.68 1.10
N THR A 130 -1.47 -30.91 0.85
CA THR A 130 -0.59 -32.10 0.67
C THR A 130 -0.80 -32.82 -0.66
N ASP A 131 -1.82 -32.44 -1.42
CA ASP A 131 -2.17 -33.01 -2.72
C ASP A 131 -1.95 -31.98 -3.83
N ASP A 132 -2.16 -32.37 -5.09
CA ASP A 132 -2.09 -31.42 -6.20
C ASP A 132 -3.14 -30.31 -6.01
N ILE A 133 -2.79 -29.09 -6.42
CA ILE A 133 -3.63 -27.90 -6.22
C ILE A 133 -3.99 -27.22 -7.53
N PHE A 134 -5.24 -26.79 -7.63
CA PHE A 134 -5.75 -26.03 -8.77
C PHE A 134 -6.11 -24.60 -8.35
N LEU A 135 -5.61 -23.60 -9.08
CA LEU A 135 -5.96 -22.20 -8.92
C LEU A 135 -6.55 -21.67 -10.22
N GLU A 136 -7.73 -21.09 -10.16
CA GLU A 136 -8.36 -20.41 -11.29
C GLU A 136 -8.32 -18.89 -11.05
N ILE A 137 -7.81 -18.14 -12.03
CA ILE A 137 -7.83 -16.68 -12.08
C ILE A 137 -8.59 -16.26 -13.32
N SER A 138 -9.79 -15.76 -13.12
CA SER A 138 -10.71 -15.43 -14.19
C SER A 138 -10.90 -13.91 -14.30
N ILE A 139 -10.54 -13.34 -15.45
CA ILE A 139 -10.55 -11.90 -15.73
C ILE A 139 -11.61 -11.59 -16.79
N PHE A 140 -12.66 -10.87 -16.40
CA PHE A 140 -13.79 -10.53 -17.27
C PHE A 140 -13.96 -9.00 -17.36
N GLY A 141 -13.37 -8.40 -18.40
CA GLY A 141 -13.42 -6.96 -18.63
C GLY A 141 -12.71 -6.15 -17.53
N ASN A 142 -13.47 -5.65 -16.56
CA ASN A 142 -12.98 -4.87 -15.42
C ASN A 142 -13.23 -5.56 -14.07
N ARG A 143 -13.53 -6.86 -14.08
CA ARG A 143 -13.73 -7.68 -12.88
C ARG A 143 -12.80 -8.87 -12.91
N TYR A 144 -12.48 -9.37 -11.74
CA TYR A 144 -11.74 -10.60 -11.61
C TYR A 144 -12.34 -11.49 -10.51
N GLU A 145 -12.03 -12.77 -10.60
CA GLU A 145 -12.32 -13.79 -9.60
C GLU A 145 -11.10 -14.71 -9.45
N ILE A 146 -10.70 -14.98 -8.22
CA ILE A 146 -9.67 -15.95 -7.86
C ILE A 146 -10.35 -17.03 -7.02
N ILE A 147 -10.29 -18.28 -7.46
CA ILE A 147 -10.92 -19.41 -6.77
C ILE A 147 -10.05 -20.66 -6.86
N SER A 148 -10.18 -21.53 -5.87
CA SER A 148 -9.67 -22.90 -5.93
C SER A 148 -10.73 -23.85 -5.39
N PRO A 149 -11.02 -24.97 -6.06
CA PRO A 149 -11.86 -26.02 -5.53
C PRO A 149 -11.24 -26.69 -4.30
N ASP A 150 -9.91 -26.59 -4.16
CA ASP A 150 -9.10 -27.18 -3.09
C ASP A 150 -8.99 -26.26 -1.86
N SER A 151 -9.51 -25.04 -1.94
CA SER A 151 -9.58 -24.13 -0.78
C SER A 151 -10.54 -24.69 0.29
N PRO A 152 -10.14 -24.76 1.57
CA PRO A 152 -10.98 -25.28 2.66
C PRO A 152 -12.33 -24.55 2.78
N ASP A 153 -12.30 -23.23 2.58
CA ASP A 153 -13.47 -22.37 2.70
C ASP A 153 -14.22 -22.17 1.36
N LYS A 154 -13.65 -22.66 0.25
CA LYS A 154 -14.12 -22.46 -1.14
C LYS A 154 -14.48 -21.00 -1.45
N LYS A 155 -13.85 -20.07 -0.75
CA LYS A 155 -14.21 -18.65 -0.81
C LYS A 155 -13.45 -18.00 -1.95
N ALA A 156 -14.18 -17.59 -2.97
CA ALA A 156 -13.63 -16.79 -4.05
C ALA A 156 -13.23 -15.40 -3.57
N VAL A 157 -12.09 -14.91 -4.06
CA VAL A 157 -11.69 -13.50 -3.95
C VAL A 157 -12.08 -12.79 -5.23
N THR A 158 -12.96 -11.81 -5.12
CA THR A 158 -13.46 -11.03 -6.26
C THR A 158 -13.16 -9.55 -6.07
N GLY A 159 -13.00 -8.84 -7.18
CA GLY A 159 -12.74 -7.40 -7.15
C GLY A 159 -12.85 -6.75 -8.51
N TRP A 160 -12.28 -5.54 -8.61
CA TRP A 160 -12.41 -4.70 -9.79
C TRP A 160 -11.06 -4.23 -10.28
N LEU A 161 -10.87 -4.31 -11.59
CA LEU A 161 -9.78 -3.64 -12.30
C LEU A 161 -10.25 -2.24 -12.73
N PRO A 162 -9.35 -1.26 -12.79
CA PRO A 162 -9.65 0.04 -13.39
C PRO A 162 -10.20 -0.13 -14.82
N GLY A 163 -11.13 0.73 -15.24
CA GLY A 163 -11.78 0.66 -16.57
C GLY A 163 -10.92 1.10 -17.75
N ASP A 164 -9.58 1.09 -17.60
CA ASP A 164 -8.62 1.41 -18.65
C ASP A 164 -8.42 0.24 -19.64
N THR A 165 -7.40 0.31 -20.47
CA THR A 165 -6.98 -0.77 -21.38
C THR A 165 -5.60 -1.31 -21.02
N GLU A 166 -5.12 -1.03 -19.81
CA GLU A 166 -3.83 -1.51 -19.36
C GLU A 166 -3.85 -3.04 -19.30
N LYS A 167 -2.68 -3.61 -19.59
CA LYS A 167 -2.44 -5.04 -19.59
C LYS A 167 -2.56 -5.59 -18.18
N VAL A 168 -2.98 -6.85 -18.05
CA VAL A 168 -2.89 -7.57 -16.78
C VAL A 168 -1.69 -8.50 -16.81
N VAL A 169 -0.90 -8.47 -15.74
CA VAL A 169 0.24 -9.37 -15.54
C VAL A 169 -0.03 -10.24 -14.31
N VAL A 170 -0.05 -11.55 -14.50
CA VAL A 170 -0.08 -12.51 -13.40
C VAL A 170 1.36 -12.95 -13.14
N MET A 171 1.96 -12.43 -12.08
CA MET A 171 3.28 -12.89 -11.63
C MET A 171 3.10 -14.13 -10.78
N ILE A 172 3.74 -15.23 -11.17
CA ILE A 172 3.73 -16.48 -10.44
C ILE A 172 5.14 -16.75 -9.96
N ASN A 173 5.31 -16.80 -8.64
CA ASN A 173 6.58 -17.00 -7.98
C ASN A 173 6.60 -18.33 -7.24
N GLY A 174 7.28 -19.31 -7.81
CA GLY A 174 7.46 -20.64 -7.23
C GLY A 174 8.91 -20.92 -6.85
N VAL A 175 9.76 -19.90 -6.68
CA VAL A 175 11.20 -20.12 -6.45
C VAL A 175 11.48 -20.89 -5.14
N GLU A 176 10.66 -20.66 -4.12
CA GLU A 176 10.76 -21.35 -2.82
C GLU A 176 9.95 -22.65 -2.74
N TYR A 177 9.25 -23.05 -3.81
CA TYR A 177 8.45 -24.27 -3.84
C TYR A 177 9.33 -25.51 -4.06
N SER A 178 9.19 -26.52 -3.20
CA SER A 178 10.02 -27.74 -3.23
C SER A 178 9.27 -29.03 -2.98
N LEU A 179 7.94 -29.01 -2.88
CA LEU A 179 7.15 -30.24 -2.72
C LEU A 179 7.08 -31.00 -4.06
N ASP A 180 6.74 -32.29 -4.01
CA ASP A 180 6.62 -33.17 -5.18
C ASP A 180 5.19 -33.19 -5.76
N LYS A 181 4.44 -32.10 -5.56
CA LYS A 181 3.02 -32.00 -5.93
C LYS A 181 2.82 -31.07 -7.11
N GLY A 182 1.79 -31.36 -7.91
CA GLY A 182 1.41 -30.54 -9.06
C GLY A 182 0.67 -29.28 -8.63
N ILE A 183 0.95 -28.18 -9.32
CA ILE A 183 0.22 -26.91 -9.20
C ILE A 183 -0.25 -26.57 -10.60
N LEU A 184 -1.57 -26.50 -10.78
CA LEU A 184 -2.17 -26.03 -12.03
C LEU A 184 -2.80 -24.66 -11.79
N ILE A 185 -2.33 -23.65 -12.52
CA ILE A 185 -2.88 -22.30 -12.49
C ILE A 185 -3.54 -22.05 -13.85
N ASP A 186 -4.87 -22.02 -13.88
CA ASP A 186 -5.64 -21.67 -15.08
C ASP A 186 -6.00 -20.18 -15.05
N ILE A 187 -5.66 -19.47 -16.11
CA ILE A 187 -5.88 -18.03 -16.24
C ILE A 187 -6.79 -17.79 -17.45
N SER A 188 -8.01 -17.32 -17.20
CA SER A 188 -8.95 -16.98 -18.26
C SER A 188 -9.01 -15.46 -18.46
N SER A 189 -8.98 -15.02 -19.73
CA SER A 189 -9.15 -13.60 -20.07
C SER A 189 -10.26 -13.40 -21.09
N ALA A 190 -11.23 -12.57 -20.74
CA ALA A 190 -12.22 -12.04 -21.67
C ALA A 190 -12.11 -10.51 -21.74
N GLY A 191 -11.51 -10.01 -22.82
CA GLY A 191 -11.47 -8.58 -23.14
C GLY A 191 -10.28 -7.79 -22.60
N ARG A 192 -9.25 -8.46 -22.06
CA ARG A 192 -7.98 -7.84 -21.63
C ARG A 192 -6.78 -8.57 -22.23
N ASP A 193 -5.70 -7.85 -22.51
CA ASP A 193 -4.40 -8.49 -22.76
C ASP A 193 -3.85 -9.00 -21.42
N VAL A 194 -3.51 -10.29 -21.36
CA VAL A 194 -3.05 -10.96 -20.14
C VAL A 194 -1.76 -11.72 -20.43
N GLU A 195 -0.77 -11.50 -19.57
CA GLU A 195 0.49 -12.24 -19.58
C GLU A 195 0.72 -12.88 -18.22
N ALA A 196 1.10 -14.16 -18.23
CA ALA A 196 1.60 -14.84 -17.06
C ALA A 196 3.14 -14.82 -17.08
N ARG A 197 3.76 -14.40 -15.99
CA ARG A 197 5.21 -14.45 -15.79
C ARG A 197 5.53 -15.44 -14.68
N VAL A 198 6.07 -16.60 -15.04
CA VAL A 198 6.37 -17.70 -14.11
C VAL A 198 7.84 -17.69 -13.75
N TYR A 199 8.14 -17.67 -12.46
CA TYR A 199 9.50 -17.75 -11.91
C TYR A 199 9.60 -19.04 -11.12
N ASP A 200 10.43 -19.94 -11.62
CA ASP A 200 10.56 -21.30 -11.13
C ASP A 200 12.03 -21.74 -11.09
N THR A 201 12.27 -22.95 -10.60
CA THR A 201 13.58 -23.59 -10.53
C THR A 201 13.59 -24.84 -11.42
N ASN A 202 14.78 -25.34 -11.76
CA ASN A 202 14.89 -26.63 -12.43
C ASN A 202 14.16 -27.77 -11.70
N ASN A 203 14.05 -27.69 -10.36
CA ASN A 203 13.48 -28.75 -9.54
C ASN A 203 11.94 -28.74 -9.55
N ASN A 204 11.30 -27.60 -9.81
CA ASN A 204 9.86 -27.45 -9.71
C ASN A 204 9.18 -26.97 -11.00
N SER A 205 9.94 -26.64 -12.05
CA SER A 205 9.37 -26.18 -13.33
C SER A 205 8.37 -27.16 -13.95
N SER A 206 8.56 -28.47 -13.78
CA SER A 206 7.61 -29.49 -14.25
C SER A 206 6.36 -29.64 -13.37
N LEU A 207 6.38 -29.06 -12.18
CA LEU A 207 5.30 -29.14 -11.19
C LEU A 207 4.36 -27.95 -11.29
N ILE A 208 4.85 -26.78 -11.70
CA ILE A 208 4.05 -25.57 -11.87
C ILE A 208 3.61 -25.47 -13.33
N ASN A 209 2.35 -25.78 -13.58
CA ASN A 209 1.70 -25.65 -14.88
C ASN A 209 0.81 -24.42 -14.91
N VAL A 210 0.94 -23.65 -15.99
CA VAL A 210 0.14 -22.45 -16.21
C VAL A 210 -0.53 -22.57 -17.55
N GLU A 211 -1.85 -22.60 -17.52
CA GLU A 211 -2.71 -22.71 -18.69
C GLU A 211 -3.59 -21.46 -18.78
N GLY A 212 -4.16 -21.22 -19.95
CA GLY A 212 -5.05 -20.08 -20.10
C GLY A 212 -5.45 -19.78 -21.53
N THR A 213 -6.72 -19.45 -21.73
CA THR A 213 -7.24 -19.02 -23.03
C THR A 213 -6.92 -17.55 -23.24
N GLY A 214 -6.14 -17.23 -24.28
CA GLY A 214 -5.77 -15.85 -24.60
C GLY A 214 -4.67 -15.27 -23.70
N VAL A 215 -3.91 -16.12 -22.99
CA VAL A 215 -2.83 -15.70 -22.09
C VAL A 215 -1.48 -16.03 -22.70
N ILE A 216 -0.57 -15.05 -22.69
CA ILE A 216 0.83 -15.27 -23.08
C ILE A 216 1.60 -15.71 -21.84
N VAL A 217 2.13 -16.95 -21.84
CA VAL A 217 2.94 -17.46 -20.74
C VAL A 217 4.42 -17.24 -21.04
N LYS A 218 5.11 -16.51 -20.17
CA LYS A 218 6.57 -16.34 -20.16
C LYS A 218 7.15 -17.00 -18.91
N ARG A 219 8.11 -17.90 -19.10
CA ARG A 219 8.74 -18.65 -18.02
C ARG A 219 10.20 -18.27 -17.86
N TYR A 220 10.62 -18.06 -16.61
CA TYR A 220 11.93 -17.61 -16.19
C TYR A 220 12.51 -18.61 -15.17
N THR A 221 13.12 -19.67 -15.69
CA THR A 221 13.66 -20.76 -14.87
C THR A 221 15.05 -20.45 -14.34
N ASN A 222 15.33 -20.89 -13.10
CA ASN A 222 16.59 -20.68 -12.36
C ASN A 222 16.86 -19.24 -11.94
N TYR A 223 15.80 -18.47 -11.72
CA TYR A 223 15.90 -17.15 -11.08
C TYR A 223 15.87 -17.32 -9.55
N SER A 224 16.98 -17.82 -8.99
CA SER A 224 17.09 -18.14 -7.55
C SER A 224 17.13 -16.92 -6.62
N TYR A 225 17.18 -15.69 -7.16
CA TYR A 225 17.24 -14.44 -6.42
C TYR A 225 15.89 -13.72 -6.35
N ARG A 226 14.79 -14.37 -6.74
CA ARG A 226 13.45 -13.77 -6.73
C ARG A 226 12.57 -14.38 -5.64
N ASP A 227 13.11 -14.60 -4.46
CA ASP A 227 12.38 -15.01 -3.24
C ASP A 227 11.62 -13.85 -2.57
N TYR A 228 11.24 -12.85 -3.38
CA TYR A 228 10.55 -11.65 -2.91
C TYR A 228 9.44 -11.22 -3.89
N SER A 229 8.47 -10.53 -3.32
CA SER A 229 7.42 -9.79 -4.01
C SER A 229 7.74 -8.31 -3.99
N THR A 230 7.38 -7.61 -5.06
CA THR A 230 7.49 -6.15 -5.12
C THR A 230 6.13 -5.54 -4.83
N VAL A 231 6.05 -4.74 -3.78
CA VAL A 231 4.80 -4.22 -3.22
C VAL A 231 4.83 -2.70 -3.23
N ARG A 232 3.81 -2.06 -3.79
CA ARG A 232 3.55 -0.63 -3.59
C ARG A 232 2.78 -0.47 -2.29
N ALA A 233 3.45 0.09 -1.29
CA ALA A 233 2.87 0.41 0.01
C ALA A 233 2.51 1.90 0.08
N GLN A 234 1.31 2.20 0.58
CA GLN A 234 0.85 3.55 0.87
C GLN A 234 0.37 3.59 2.32
N VAL A 235 0.86 4.57 3.08
CA VAL A 235 0.46 4.85 4.45
C VAL A 235 -0.14 6.23 4.51
N LYS A 236 -1.41 6.33 4.91
CA LYS A 236 -2.10 7.61 5.15
C LYS A 236 -2.38 7.78 6.63
N VAL A 237 -2.11 8.96 7.16
CA VAL A 237 -2.31 9.28 8.59
C VAL A 237 -3.36 10.37 8.74
N PHE A 238 -4.28 10.18 9.68
CA PHE A 238 -5.42 11.04 9.96
C PHE A 238 -5.44 11.42 11.44
N ASP A 239 -5.97 12.60 11.77
CA ASP A 239 -6.16 12.98 13.17
C ASP A 239 -7.33 12.19 13.79
N THR A 240 -8.38 11.98 13.01
CA THR A 240 -9.58 11.24 13.43
C THR A 240 -9.96 10.14 12.45
N GLN A 241 -10.81 9.22 12.90
CA GLN A 241 -11.28 8.10 12.08
C GLN A 241 -12.09 8.56 10.87
N ASP A 242 -12.77 9.69 10.96
CA ASP A 242 -13.74 10.18 9.97
C ASP A 242 -13.17 11.28 9.06
N ASP A 243 -11.89 11.64 9.22
CA ASP A 243 -11.27 12.70 8.42
C ASP A 243 -11.30 12.36 6.92
N ALA A 244 -11.83 13.27 6.11
CA ALA A 244 -11.90 13.07 4.67
C ALA A 244 -10.52 13.12 3.98
N ARG A 245 -9.53 13.78 4.60
CA ARG A 245 -8.19 13.97 4.04
C ARG A 245 -7.12 13.62 5.05
N PRO A 246 -6.05 12.92 4.62
CA PRO A 246 -4.94 12.62 5.49
C PRO A 246 -4.10 13.87 5.77
N LYS A 247 -3.47 13.89 6.94
CA LYS A 247 -2.43 14.85 7.31
C LYS A 247 -1.10 14.55 6.67
N ALA A 248 -0.78 13.27 6.50
CA ALA A 248 0.42 12.80 5.83
C ALA A 248 0.09 11.59 4.96
N VAL A 249 0.75 11.52 3.80
CA VAL A 249 0.72 10.36 2.91
C VAL A 249 2.16 10.00 2.60
N PHE A 250 2.51 8.74 2.80
CA PHE A 250 3.82 8.21 2.48
C PHE A 250 3.65 7.01 1.55
N GLU A 251 4.39 7.00 0.46
CA GLU A 251 4.34 5.94 -0.55
C GLU A 251 5.75 5.41 -0.80
N SER A 252 5.88 4.10 -0.90
CA SER A 252 7.13 3.45 -1.21
C SER A 252 6.91 2.17 -2.00
N ILE A 253 7.93 1.76 -2.75
CA ILE A 253 8.01 0.44 -3.36
C ILE A 253 8.93 -0.42 -2.47
N LEU A 254 8.38 -1.49 -1.93
CA LEU A 254 9.06 -2.42 -1.04
C LEU A 254 9.36 -3.71 -1.78
N GLN A 255 10.53 -4.29 -1.52
CA GLN A 255 10.84 -5.67 -1.87
C GLN A 255 10.74 -6.49 -0.58
N LEU A 256 9.69 -7.31 -0.48
CA LEU A 256 9.37 -8.06 0.72
C LEU A 256 9.55 -9.54 0.45
N LYS A 257 10.12 -10.26 1.42
CA LYS A 257 10.30 -11.71 1.31
C LYS A 257 8.94 -12.39 1.13
N ASN A 258 8.88 -13.38 0.25
CA ASN A 258 7.66 -14.14 -0.06
C ASN A 258 7.08 -14.91 1.13
#